data_AF-X0ZXF1-F1
#
_entry.id   AF-X0ZXF1-F1
#
_cell.length_a   1.000
_cell.length_b   1.000
_cell.length_c   1.000
_cell.angle_alpha   90.00
_cell.angle_beta   90.00
_cell.angle_gamma   90.00
#
_symmetry.space_group_name_H-M   'P 1'
#
loop_
_entity.id
_entity.type
_entity.pdbx_description
1 polymer ?
#
loop_
_entity_poly.entity_id
_entity_poly.type
_entity_poly.pdbx_seq_one_letter_code
_entity_poly.pdbx_strand_id
1 'polypeptide(L)'
;MARTKRRTADRKANPLPRRMWRSLRLPKKPLFVLIAVVFAVAALLLSPPGRNLAGLEGGGSSSPTAAIIDQLGATYPNPDFADAAAETLEQAGYAVDYYPPEQITVE
;
A
#
# COMPACT_ATOMS: atom_id res chain seq x y z
N MET A 1 -79.72 26.58 45.41
CA MET A 1 -79.19 25.27 44.97
C MET A 1 -78.61 25.40 43.57
N ALA A 2 -77.28 25.47 43.44
CA ALA A 2 -76.59 25.74 42.19
C ALA A 2 -76.17 24.43 41.50
N ARG A 3 -76.62 24.21 40.25
CA ARG A 3 -76.22 23.07 39.42
C ARG A 3 -75.24 23.55 38.34
N THR A 4 -73.96 23.31 38.60
CA THR A 4 -72.84 23.63 37.70
C THR A 4 -72.87 22.68 36.49
N LYS A 5 -73.20 23.21 35.30
CA LYS A 5 -73.08 22.48 34.02
C LYS A 5 -71.60 22.28 33.69
N ARG A 6 -71.16 21.02 33.70
CA ARG A 6 -69.83 20.59 33.24
C ARG A 6 -69.66 20.91 31.75
N ARG A 7 -68.66 21.74 31.44
CA ARG A 7 -68.10 21.90 30.09
C ARG A 7 -67.54 20.56 29.63
N THR A 8 -68.17 19.92 28.65
CA THR A 8 -67.56 18.87 27.84
C THR A 8 -66.55 19.53 26.92
N ALA A 9 -65.29 19.53 27.36
CA ALA A 9 -64.16 19.90 26.54
C ALA A 9 -64.01 18.85 25.43
N ASP A 10 -64.32 19.28 24.22
CA ASP A 10 -64.10 18.60 22.97
C ASP A 10 -62.59 18.39 22.77
N ARG A 11 -62.07 17.28 23.31
CA ARG A 11 -60.65 16.93 23.25
C ARG A 11 -60.38 16.37 21.87
N LYS A 12 -60.23 17.27 20.89
CA LYS A 12 -59.80 16.95 19.52
C LYS A 12 -58.57 16.03 19.59
N ALA A 13 -58.77 14.80 19.15
CA ALA A 13 -57.74 13.80 19.07
C ALA A 13 -56.64 14.30 18.13
N ASN A 14 -55.44 14.47 18.68
CA ASN A 14 -54.26 14.86 17.95
C ASN A 14 -53.85 13.64 17.09
N PRO A 15 -53.84 13.71 15.73
CA PRO A 15 -53.33 12.60 14.95
C PRO A 15 -51.82 12.51 15.20
N LEU A 16 -51.37 11.35 15.70
CA LEU A 16 -49.95 11.10 15.95
C LEU A 16 -49.14 11.39 14.68
N PRO A 17 -47.95 12.02 14.81
CA PRO A 17 -47.12 12.29 13.66
C PRO A 17 -46.74 10.96 13.02
N ARG A 18 -47.22 10.74 11.79
CA ARG A 18 -46.78 9.64 10.92
C ARG A 18 -45.27 9.75 10.77
N ARG A 19 -44.56 8.95 11.57
CA ARG A 19 -43.11 8.79 11.54
C ARG A 19 -42.76 8.22 10.16
N MET A 20 -42.44 9.12 9.22
CA MET A 20 -41.93 8.79 7.90
C MET A 20 -40.64 8.00 8.09
N TRP A 21 -40.73 6.69 8.01
CA TRP A 21 -39.57 5.83 7.84
C TRP A 21 -39.08 6.05 6.42
N ARG A 22 -38.23 7.07 6.27
CA ARG A 22 -37.35 7.18 5.11
C ARG A 22 -36.50 5.92 5.13
N SER A 23 -36.91 4.93 4.33
CA SER A 23 -36.06 3.80 3.99
C SER A 23 -34.76 4.39 3.51
N LEU A 24 -33.72 4.28 4.34
CA LEU A 24 -32.38 4.73 4.02
C LEU A 24 -31.86 3.78 2.96
N ARG A 25 -32.27 4.03 1.71
CA ARG A 25 -31.74 3.34 0.54
C ARG A 25 -30.31 3.81 0.44
N LEU A 26 -29.41 3.06 1.08
CA LEU A 26 -27.98 3.18 0.87
C LEU A 26 -27.80 3.12 -0.65
N PRO A 27 -27.30 4.19 -1.30
CA PRO A 27 -26.99 4.11 -2.72
C PRO A 27 -26.05 2.91 -2.88
N LYS A 28 -26.15 2.11 -3.94
CA LYS A 28 -25.27 0.94 -4.13
C LYS A 28 -23.81 1.32 -4.45
N LYS A 29 -23.55 2.61 -4.68
CA LYS A 29 -22.25 3.17 -5.09
C LYS A 29 -21.11 3.11 -4.03
N PRO A 30 -21.32 3.35 -2.73
CA PRO A 30 -20.27 3.24 -1.72
C PRO A 30 -19.91 1.77 -1.44
N LEU A 31 -20.82 0.81 -1.69
CA LEU A 31 -20.51 -0.61 -1.56
C LEU A 31 -19.47 -1.05 -2.61
N PHE A 32 -19.61 -0.59 -3.86
CA PHE A 32 -18.62 -0.86 -4.91
C PHE A 32 -17.25 -0.26 -4.58
N VAL A 33 -17.22 0.97 -4.03
CA VAL A 33 -15.96 1.59 -3.60
C VAL A 33 -15.31 0.78 -2.48
N LEU A 34 -16.09 0.34 -1.50
CA LEU A 34 -15.57 -0.44 -0.37
C LEU A 34 -15.05 -1.80 -0.82
N ILE A 35 -15.74 -2.48 -1.75
CA ILE A 35 -15.27 -3.73 -2.35
C ILE A 35 -13.97 -3.50 -3.13
N ALA A 36 -13.87 -2.43 -3.93
CA ALA A 36 -12.67 -2.11 -4.69
C ALA A 36 -11.47 -1.83 -3.77
N VAL A 37 -11.68 -1.11 -2.66
CA VAL A 37 -10.63 -0.84 -1.65
C VAL A 37 -10.17 -2.15 -0.99
N VAL A 38 -11.10 -3.00 -0.57
CA VAL A 38 -10.76 -4.30 0.03
C VAL A 38 -9.97 -5.17 -0.96
N PHE A 39 -10.37 -5.19 -2.23
CA PHE A 39 -9.68 -5.95 -3.26
C PHE A 39 -8.27 -5.41 -3.54
N ALA A 40 -8.09 -4.08 -3.56
CA ALA A 40 -6.78 -3.45 -3.71
C ALA A 40 -5.84 -3.78 -2.55
N VAL A 41 -6.35 -3.74 -1.30
CA VAL A 41 -5.57 -4.11 -0.11
C VAL A 41 -5.22 -5.60 -0.12
N ALA A 42 -6.15 -6.48 -0.46
CA ALA A 42 -5.88 -7.92 -0.56
C ALA A 42 -4.85 -8.22 -1.66
N ALA A 43 -4.96 -7.55 -2.82
CA ALA A 43 -3.99 -7.69 -3.90
C ALA A 43 -2.59 -7.21 -3.49
N LEU A 44 -2.50 -6.14 -2.69
CA LEU A 44 -1.22 -5.65 -2.16
C LEU A 44 -0.60 -6.64 -1.16
N LEU A 45 -1.39 -7.22 -0.26
CA LEU A 45 -0.93 -8.19 0.74
C LEU A 45 -0.53 -9.53 0.12
N LEU A 46 -1.16 -9.93 -0.99
CA LEU A 46 -0.83 -11.17 -1.71
C LEU A 46 0.21 -10.95 -2.83
N SER A 47 0.64 -9.71 -3.07
CA SER A 47 1.63 -9.44 -4.13
C SER A 47 3.02 -9.88 -3.67
N PRO A 48 3.76 -10.65 -4.49
CA PRO A 48 5.17 -10.92 -4.25
C PRO A 48 5.96 -9.62 -4.08
N PRO A 49 6.87 -9.52 -3.09
CA PRO A 49 7.83 -8.42 -3.04
C PRO A 49 8.68 -8.47 -4.31
N GLY A 50 8.78 -7.35 -5.03
CA GLY A 50 9.60 -7.24 -6.26
C GLY A 50 8.83 -7.19 -7.59
N ARG A 51 7.50 -7.06 -7.60
CA ARG A 51 6.77 -6.69 -8.83
C ARG A 51 7.02 -5.22 -9.18
N ASN A 52 8.16 -4.95 -9.79
CA ASN A 52 8.41 -3.67 -10.45
C ASN A 52 7.37 -3.50 -11.57
N LEU A 53 6.71 -2.34 -11.59
CA LEU A 53 5.80 -1.90 -12.65
C LEU A 53 6.61 -1.67 -13.94
N ALA A 54 7.06 -2.75 -14.57
CA ALA A 54 8.05 -2.77 -15.66
C ALA A 54 7.58 -2.20 -17.00
N GLY A 55 6.59 -1.32 -17.03
CA GLY A 55 5.99 -0.85 -18.29
C GLY A 55 5.45 0.57 -18.33
N LEU A 56 5.62 1.37 -17.26
CA LEU A 56 5.14 2.77 -17.24
C LEU A 56 6.26 3.81 -17.08
N GLU A 57 7.51 3.40 -16.92
CA GLU A 57 8.65 4.33 -16.82
C GLU A 57 9.36 4.46 -18.18
N GLY A 58 8.84 5.37 -19.01
CA GLY A 58 9.56 5.95 -20.14
C GLY A 58 10.64 6.95 -19.71
N GLY A 59 11.45 6.59 -18.71
CA GLY A 59 12.54 7.39 -18.18
C GLY A 59 13.49 6.47 -17.43
N GLY A 60 14.63 6.12 -18.05
CA GLY A 60 15.58 5.16 -17.52
C GLY A 60 16.13 5.58 -16.17
N SER A 61 15.61 4.98 -15.10
CA SER A 61 16.29 4.88 -13.82
C SER A 61 17.37 3.80 -13.97
N SER A 62 18.49 4.14 -14.61
CA SER A 62 19.66 3.25 -14.59
C SER A 62 20.08 3.10 -13.13
N SER A 63 19.94 1.88 -12.57
CA SER A 63 20.50 1.56 -11.26
C SER A 63 21.94 2.04 -11.20
N PRO A 64 22.36 2.75 -10.14
CA PRO A 64 23.75 3.16 -10.00
C PRO A 64 24.65 1.92 -10.01
N THR A 65 25.79 1.99 -10.69
CA THR A 65 26.75 0.88 -10.74
C THR A 65 27.83 1.07 -9.67
N ALA A 66 28.16 -0.01 -8.95
CA ALA A 66 29.26 -0.09 -8.00
C ALA A 66 30.30 -1.11 -8.49
N ALA A 67 31.57 -0.84 -8.23
CA ALA A 67 32.67 -1.75 -8.57
C ALA A 67 33.35 -2.27 -7.29
N ILE A 68 33.50 -3.58 -7.20
CA ILE A 68 34.30 -4.26 -6.17
C ILE A 68 35.66 -4.59 -6.80
N ILE A 69 36.73 -4.03 -6.24
CA ILE A 69 38.11 -4.22 -6.70
C ILE A 69 38.83 -5.11 -5.68
N ASP A 70 39.02 -6.39 -6.00
CA ASP A 70 39.72 -7.33 -5.12
C ASP A 70 41.18 -7.51 -5.56
N GLN A 71 42.08 -6.69 -5.01
CA GLN A 71 43.52 -6.85 -5.22
C GLN A 71 44.12 -7.95 -4.35
N LEU A 72 43.48 -8.24 -3.21
CA LEU A 72 44.06 -9.11 -2.19
C LEU A 72 43.79 -10.58 -2.50
N GLY A 73 42.75 -10.91 -3.27
CA GLY A 73 42.37 -12.28 -3.63
C GLY A 73 43.50 -13.12 -4.21
N ALA A 74 44.51 -12.51 -4.84
CA ALA A 74 45.67 -13.23 -5.39
C ALA A 74 46.60 -13.77 -4.30
N THR A 75 46.68 -13.09 -3.15
CA THR A 75 47.58 -13.46 -2.04
C THR A 75 46.82 -14.00 -0.83
N TYR A 76 45.63 -13.47 -0.58
CA TYR A 76 44.75 -13.79 0.54
C TYR A 76 43.31 -13.94 0.02
N PRO A 77 42.95 -15.12 -0.51
CA PRO A 77 41.61 -15.37 -1.03
C PRO A 77 40.55 -15.17 0.06
N ASN A 78 39.56 -14.32 -0.21
CA ASN A 78 38.44 -14.09 0.71
C ASN A 78 37.12 -13.91 -0.07
N PRO A 79 36.56 -15.02 -0.61
CA PRO A 79 35.32 -14.96 -1.39
C PRO A 79 34.13 -14.45 -0.57
N ASP A 80 34.07 -14.80 0.73
CA ASP A 80 32.98 -14.40 1.63
C ASP A 80 32.81 -12.87 1.70
N PHE A 81 33.92 -12.12 1.62
CA PHE A 81 33.87 -10.65 1.60
C PHE A 81 33.24 -10.13 0.30
N ALA A 82 33.68 -10.64 -0.85
CA ALA A 82 33.17 -10.20 -2.15
C ALA A 82 31.68 -10.50 -2.30
N ASP A 83 31.26 -11.70 -1.88
CA ASP A 83 29.86 -12.14 -1.92
C ASP A 83 28.99 -11.28 -1.00
N ALA A 84 29.39 -11.07 0.25
CA ALA A 84 28.63 -10.25 1.20
C ALA A 84 28.55 -8.77 0.78
N ALA A 85 29.64 -8.23 0.21
CA ALA A 85 29.67 -6.87 -0.32
C ALA A 85 28.75 -6.71 -1.54
N ALA A 86 28.78 -7.69 -2.46
CA ALA A 86 27.91 -7.68 -3.64
C ALA A 86 26.44 -7.74 -3.23
N GLU A 87 26.07 -8.68 -2.34
CA GLU A 87 24.71 -8.81 -1.83
C GLU A 87 24.22 -7.50 -1.18
N THR A 88 25.05 -6.86 -0.35
CA THR A 88 24.70 -5.60 0.31
C THR A 88 24.43 -4.48 -0.69
N LEU A 89 25.24 -4.39 -1.75
CA LEU A 89 25.09 -3.37 -2.80
C LEU A 89 23.88 -3.63 -3.69
N GLU A 90 23.64 -4.87 -4.07
CA GLU A 90 22.46 -5.28 -4.84
C GLU A 90 21.16 -5.01 -4.07
N GLN A 91 21.12 -5.33 -2.77
CA GLN A 91 19.99 -5.02 -1.88
C GLN A 91 19.76 -3.50 -1.77
N ALA A 92 20.80 -2.69 -1.89
CA ALA A 92 20.72 -1.23 -1.93
C ALA A 92 20.33 -0.68 -3.32
N GLY A 93 20.11 -1.54 -4.31
CA GLY A 93 19.66 -1.18 -5.66
C GLY A 93 20.77 -0.85 -6.64
N TYR A 94 22.02 -1.20 -6.33
CA TYR A 94 23.15 -1.06 -7.25
C TYR A 94 23.26 -2.26 -8.19
N ALA A 95 23.77 -2.01 -9.40
CA ALA A 95 24.40 -3.06 -10.21
C ALA A 95 25.86 -3.20 -9.76
N VAL A 96 26.38 -4.43 -9.66
CA VAL A 96 27.74 -4.67 -9.12
C VAL A 96 28.64 -5.28 -10.19
N ASP A 97 29.77 -4.64 -10.45
CA ASP A 97 30.87 -5.18 -11.25
C ASP A 97 31.98 -5.67 -10.33
N TYR A 98 32.39 -6.93 -10.46
CA TYR A 98 33.50 -7.50 -9.69
C TYR A 98 34.76 -7.62 -10.55
N TYR A 99 35.84 -7.00 -10.09
CA TYR A 99 37.15 -7.05 -10.72
C TYR A 99 38.10 -7.89 -9.86
N PRO A 100 38.36 -9.15 -10.25
CA PRO A 100 39.29 -10.02 -9.56
C PRO A 100 40.74 -9.56 -9.77
N PRO A 101 41.70 -10.09 -8.98
CA PRO A 101 43.10 -9.67 -9.02
C PRO A 101 43.73 -9.70 -10.42
N GLU A 102 43.36 -10.68 -11.25
CA GLU A 102 43.91 -10.87 -12.59
C GLU A 102 43.48 -9.80 -13.59
N GLN A 103 42.41 -9.05 -13.27
CA GLN A 103 41.86 -7.98 -14.10
C GLN A 103 42.33 -6.58 -13.66
N ILE A 104 43.09 -6.49 -12.57
CA ILE A 104 43.54 -5.21 -12.03
C ILE A 104 44.93 -4.88 -12.56
N THR A 105 45.02 -3.86 -13.40
CA THR A 105 46.27 -3.34 -13.96
C THR A 105 46.47 -1.88 -13.54
N VAL A 106 47.70 -1.49 -13.18
CA VAL A 106 48.09 -0.08 -12.95
C VAL A 106 49.12 0.29 -14.00
N GLU A 107 48.79 1.23 -14.89
CA GLU A 107 49.74 1.85 -15.83
C GLU A 107 50.37 3.12 -15.27
#